data_AF-A0A8B7JBP5-F1
#
_entry.id   AF-A0A8B7JBP5-F1
#
_cell.length_a   1.000
_cell.length_b   1.000
_cell.length_c   1.000
_cell.angle_alpha   90.00
_cell.angle_beta   90.00
_cell.angle_gamma   90.00
#
_symmetry.space_group_name_H-M   'P 1'
#
loop_
_entity.id
_entity.type
_entity.pdbx_description
1 polymer ?
#
loop_
_entity_poly.entity_id
_entity_poly.type
_entity_poly.pdbx_seq_one_letter_code
_entity_poly.pdbx_strand_id
1 'polypeptide(L)'
;MTKLQAKHQAECELLEDIRAFSQKRAAIEKEYAQSIQKLASQYLKKDWLGIKADERSDYRSMYSVWKSLLEGTMQVAQSRLNICENYKNLISEPARTVRCFKEQQLKKCVDQLTRIQAELQETVKDLAKGKKKYFETEQMAQAVREKADIEAKYVFIIAYV
;
A
#
# COMPACT_ATOMS: atom_id res chain seq x y z
N MET A 1 13.06 -8.87 -9.43
CA MET A 1 12.63 -8.77 -8.02
C MET A 1 12.63 -7.31 -7.54
N THR A 2 13.73 -6.58 -7.77
CA THR A 2 13.94 -5.21 -7.27
C THR A 2 12.90 -4.18 -7.71
N LYS A 3 12.44 -4.17 -8.97
CA LYS A 3 11.42 -3.21 -9.43
C LYS A 3 10.06 -3.38 -8.74
N LEU A 4 9.65 -4.64 -8.49
CA LEU A 4 8.40 -4.94 -7.79
C LEU A 4 8.49 -4.52 -6.31
N GLN A 5 9.61 -4.84 -5.66
CA GLN A 5 9.87 -4.44 -4.27
C GLN A 5 9.93 -2.91 -4.14
N ALA A 6 10.59 -2.21 -5.07
CA ALA A 6 10.66 -0.75 -5.07
C ALA A 6 9.28 -0.11 -5.22
N LYS A 7 8.46 -0.60 -6.17
CA LYS A 7 7.07 -0.11 -6.33
C LYS A 7 6.26 -0.35 -5.06
N HIS A 8 6.36 -1.54 -4.48
CA HIS A 8 5.68 -1.88 -3.24
C HIS A 8 6.08 -0.95 -2.08
N GLN A 9 7.38 -0.73 -1.92
CA GLN A 9 7.93 0.14 -0.90
C GLN A 9 7.38 1.56 -1.03
N ALA A 10 7.36 2.12 -2.25
CA ALA A 10 6.80 3.45 -2.51
C ALA A 10 5.31 3.54 -2.16
N GLU A 11 4.52 2.50 -2.44
CA GLU A 11 3.10 2.46 -2.04
C GLU A 11 2.91 2.40 -0.51
N CYS A 12 3.79 1.68 0.20
CA CYS A 12 3.77 1.60 1.66
C CYS A 12 4.20 2.92 2.32
N GLU A 13 5.19 3.61 1.74
CA GLU A 13 5.61 4.95 2.15
C GLU A 13 4.48 5.96 1.94
N LEU A 14 3.79 5.92 0.80
CA LEU A 14 2.62 6.77 0.55
C LEU A 14 1.52 6.55 1.59
N LEU A 15 1.25 5.30 1.98
CA LEU A 15 0.27 5.00 3.04
C LEU A 15 0.70 5.57 4.39
N GLU A 16 2.00 5.59 4.69
CA GLU A 16 2.53 6.21 5.91
C GLU A 16 2.43 7.73 5.86
N ASP A 17 2.69 8.35 4.71
CA ASP A 17 2.51 9.79 4.51
C ASP A 17 1.04 10.21 4.66
N ILE A 18 0.11 9.46 4.07
CA ILE A 18 -1.34 9.68 4.23
C ILE A 18 -1.71 9.62 5.72
N ARG A 19 -1.22 8.61 6.45
CA ARG A 19 -1.47 8.42 7.88
C ARG A 19 -0.87 9.57 8.71
N ALA A 20 0.37 9.95 8.45
CA ALA A 20 1.07 11.00 9.18
C ALA A 20 0.41 12.37 8.93
N PHE A 21 0.06 12.66 7.68
CA PHE A 21 -0.67 13.86 7.30
C PHE A 21 -2.03 13.93 7.98
N SER A 22 -2.83 12.85 7.95
CA SER A 22 -4.15 12.83 8.58
C SER A 22 -4.08 13.04 10.09
N GLN A 23 -3.07 12.48 10.76
CA GLN A 23 -2.84 12.68 12.18
C GLN A 23 -2.49 14.14 12.52
N LYS A 24 -1.57 14.75 11.76
CA LYS A 24 -1.21 16.16 11.94
C LYS A 24 -2.41 17.07 11.69
N ARG A 25 -3.18 16.82 10.62
CA ARG A 25 -4.39 17.57 10.30
C ARG A 25 -5.45 17.45 11.41
N ALA A 26 -5.66 16.25 11.95
CA ALA A 26 -6.58 16.02 13.06
C ALA A 26 -6.16 16.78 14.33
N ALA A 27 -4.85 16.85 14.63
CA ALA A 27 -4.35 17.61 15.77
C ALA A 27 -4.62 19.11 15.62
N ILE A 28 -4.35 19.68 14.44
CA ILE A 28 -4.61 21.10 14.13
C ILE A 28 -6.10 21.42 14.24
N GLU A 29 -6.96 20.61 13.62
CA GLU A 29 -8.42 20.81 13.69
C GLU A 29 -8.95 20.69 15.13
N LYS A 30 -8.38 19.78 15.93
CA LYS A 30 -8.76 19.60 17.33
C LYS A 30 -8.40 20.85 18.15
N GLU A 31 -7.19 21.36 18.01
CA GLU A 31 -6.74 22.56 18.72
C GLU A 31 -7.58 23.79 18.33
N TYR A 32 -7.86 23.95 17.04
CA TYR A 32 -8.73 25.02 16.53
C TYR A 32 -10.14 24.91 17.12
N ALA A 33 -10.76 23.72 17.06
CA ALA A 33 -12.09 23.50 17.58
C ALA A 33 -12.17 23.74 19.10
N GLN A 34 -11.18 23.26 19.87
CA GLN A 34 -11.10 23.48 21.32
C GLN A 34 -10.94 24.98 21.65
N SER A 35 -10.11 25.70 20.90
CA SER A 35 -9.90 27.13 21.10
C SER A 35 -11.16 27.95 20.83
N ILE A 36 -11.87 27.65 19.74
CA ILE A 36 -13.16 28.28 19.41
C ILE A 36 -14.23 27.94 20.44
N GLN A 37 -14.32 26.68 20.88
CA GLN A 37 -15.26 26.24 21.91
C GLN A 37 -15.00 26.98 23.24
N LYS A 38 -13.74 27.11 23.63
CA LYS A 38 -13.34 27.86 24.84
C LYS A 38 -13.74 29.33 24.73
N LEU A 39 -13.48 29.97 23.59
CA LEU A 39 -13.85 31.36 23.34
C LEU A 39 -15.37 31.57 23.46
N ALA A 40 -16.17 30.78 22.73
CA ALA A 40 -17.63 30.89 22.77
C ALA A 40 -18.18 30.63 24.19
N SER A 41 -17.65 29.63 24.89
CA SER A 41 -18.03 29.29 26.26
C SER A 41 -17.75 30.43 27.25
N GLN A 42 -16.64 31.17 27.08
CA GLN A 42 -16.32 32.31 27.94
C GLN A 42 -17.36 33.43 27.83
N TYR A 43 -17.81 33.74 26.61
CA TYR A 43 -18.81 34.79 26.40
C TYR A 43 -20.24 34.34 26.73
N LEU A 44 -20.55 33.05 26.61
CA LEU A 44 -21.85 32.50 27.04
C LEU A 44 -22.05 32.55 28.55
N LYS A 45 -20.96 32.41 29.33
CA LYS A 45 -20.99 32.49 30.80
C LYS A 45 -20.99 33.93 31.34
N LYS A 46 -20.84 34.93 30.47
CA LYS A 46 -20.77 36.33 30.88
C LYS A 46 -22.18 36.87 31.12
N ASP A 47 -22.48 37.18 32.38
CA ASP A 47 -23.71 37.88 32.74
C ASP A 47 -23.64 39.35 32.29
N TRP A 48 -24.61 39.76 31.48
CA TRP A 48 -24.74 41.15 31.04
C TRP A 48 -25.74 41.87 31.94
N LEU A 49 -25.22 42.49 33.00
CA LEU A 49 -26.02 43.30 33.94
C LEU A 49 -26.67 44.48 33.20
N GLY A 50 -28.00 44.61 33.30
CA GLY A 50 -28.76 45.72 32.74
C GLY A 50 -29.66 45.38 31.55
N ILE A 51 -29.52 44.20 30.94
CA ILE A 51 -30.47 43.68 29.96
C ILE A 51 -31.55 42.91 30.73
N LYS A 52 -32.60 43.61 31.18
CA LYS A 52 -33.77 42.93 31.73
C LYS A 52 -34.46 42.22 30.58
N ALA A 53 -34.69 40.92 30.71
CA ALA A 53 -35.62 40.19 29.87
C ALA A 53 -37.02 40.74 30.17
N ASP A 54 -37.43 41.79 29.48
CA ASP A 54 -38.83 42.19 29.48
C ASP A 54 -39.60 41.05 28.79
N GLU A 55 -40.56 40.46 29.50
CA GLU A 55 -41.33 39.27 29.09
C GLU A 55 -42.13 39.51 27.80
N ARG A 56 -42.11 40.73 27.25
CA ARG A 56 -42.88 41.18 26.09
C ARG A 56 -42.09 41.46 24.81
N SER A 57 -40.75 41.41 24.79
CA SER A 57 -40.02 41.69 23.54
C SER A 57 -39.62 40.41 22.81
N ASP A 58 -40.54 39.95 21.96
CA ASP A 58 -40.30 39.20 20.72
C ASP A 58 -38.85 39.29 20.25
N TYR A 59 -38.14 38.16 20.14
CA TYR A 59 -37.07 37.84 19.16
C TYR A 59 -36.16 38.97 18.58
N ARG A 60 -35.96 40.12 19.24
CA ARG A 60 -35.30 41.34 18.68
C ARG A 60 -34.35 42.02 19.65
N SER A 61 -34.04 41.44 20.81
CA SER A 61 -32.95 41.96 21.61
C SER A 61 -31.62 41.56 20.96
N MET A 62 -30.72 42.53 20.80
CA MET A 62 -29.35 42.29 20.29
C MET A 62 -28.65 41.18 21.08
N TYR A 63 -29.02 40.99 22.36
CA TYR A 63 -28.54 39.90 23.20
C TYR A 63 -28.97 38.52 22.71
N SER A 64 -30.23 38.32 22.31
CA SER A 64 -30.70 37.03 21.77
C SER A 64 -29.93 36.62 20.51
N VAL A 65 -29.71 37.57 19.59
CA VAL A 65 -28.92 37.37 18.37
C VAL A 65 -27.47 37.01 18.70
N TRP A 66 -26.86 37.73 19.65
CA TRP A 66 -25.50 37.45 20.13
C TRP A 66 -25.39 36.06 20.77
N LYS A 67 -26.36 35.68 21.61
CA LYS A 67 -26.39 34.36 22.25
C LYS A 67 -26.50 33.25 21.21
N SER A 68 -27.41 33.37 20.24
CA SER A 68 -27.55 32.38 19.15
C SER A 68 -26.28 32.26 18.30
N LEU A 69 -25.55 33.36 18.06
CA LEU A 69 -24.25 33.30 17.37
C LEU A 69 -23.22 32.47 18.17
N LEU A 70 -23.14 32.66 19.48
CA LEU A 70 -22.23 31.91 20.34
C LEU A 70 -22.61 30.42 20.43
N GLU A 71 -23.90 30.11 20.56
CA GLU A 71 -24.41 28.73 20.56
C GLU A 71 -24.15 28.03 19.22
N GLY A 72 -24.38 28.71 18.09
CA GLY A 72 -24.03 28.21 16.76
C GLY A 72 -22.53 27.96 16.61
N THR A 73 -21.69 28.84 17.17
CA THR A 73 -20.22 28.66 17.20
C THR A 73 -19.83 27.43 18.01
N MET A 74 -20.47 27.18 19.16
CA MET A 74 -20.27 25.96 19.97
C MET A 74 -20.64 24.70 19.20
N GLN A 75 -21.76 24.73 18.47
CA GLN A 75 -22.20 23.59 17.65
C GLN A 75 -21.20 23.28 16.53
N VAL A 76 -20.69 24.30 15.83
CA VAL A 76 -19.66 24.15 14.80
C VAL A 76 -18.36 23.57 15.39
N ALA A 77 -17.93 24.06 16.55
CA ALA A 77 -16.75 23.54 17.23
C ALA A 77 -16.92 22.05 17.61
N GLN A 78 -18.09 21.68 18.14
CA GLN A 78 -18.38 20.28 18.47
C GLN A 78 -18.41 19.38 17.23
N SER A 79 -19.00 19.84 16.13
CA SER A 79 -18.99 19.11 14.85
C SER A 79 -17.58 18.87 14.35
N ARG A 80 -16.68 19.87 14.45
CA ARG A 80 -15.27 19.72 14.10
C ARG A 80 -14.54 18.70 14.97
N LEU A 81 -14.82 18.64 16.28
CA LEU A 81 -14.24 17.63 17.16
C LEU A 81 -14.65 16.21 16.73
N ASN A 82 -15.91 16.01 16.34
CA ASN A 82 -16.36 14.72 15.81
C ASN A 82 -15.62 14.37 14.49
N ILE A 83 -15.40 15.36 13.61
CA ILE A 83 -14.61 15.16 12.39
C ILE A 83 -13.15 14.79 12.72
N CYS A 84 -12.57 15.31 13.80
CA CYS A 84 -11.23 14.93 14.25
C CYS A 84 -11.12 13.42 14.54
N GLU A 85 -12.15 12.83 15.13
CA GLU A 85 -12.23 11.38 15.36
C GLU A 85 -12.30 10.60 14.04
N ASN A 86 -12.98 11.14 13.03
CA ASN A 86 -13.05 10.53 11.70
C ASN A 86 -11.69 10.45 11.00
N TYR A 87 -10.79 11.43 11.17
CA TYR A 87 -9.42 11.32 10.62
C TYR A 87 -8.66 10.12 11.20
N LYS A 88 -8.92 9.74 12.46
CA LYS A 88 -8.35 8.53 13.04
C LYS A 88 -9.02 7.28 12.47
N ASN A 89 -10.35 7.21 12.58
CA ASN A 89 -11.11 5.98 12.33
C ASN A 89 -11.28 5.65 10.84
N LEU A 90 -11.36 6.66 9.97
CA LEU A 90 -11.65 6.48 8.55
C LEU A 90 -10.41 6.65 7.65
N ILE A 91 -9.31 7.19 8.18
CA ILE A 91 -8.10 7.46 7.40
C ILE A 91 -6.88 6.79 8.04
N SER A 92 -6.53 7.18 9.27
CA SER A 92 -5.26 6.77 9.89
C SER A 92 -5.18 5.28 10.17
N GLU A 93 -6.20 4.69 10.81
CA GLU A 93 -6.24 3.25 11.10
C GLU A 93 -6.43 2.41 9.83
N PRO A 94 -7.33 2.76 8.88
CA PRO A 94 -7.41 2.05 7.60
C PRO A 94 -6.10 2.07 6.80
N ALA A 95 -5.40 3.21 6.73
CA ALA A 95 -4.12 3.30 6.05
C ALA A 95 -3.07 2.35 6.66
N ARG A 96 -3.01 2.30 8.00
CA ARG A 96 -2.15 1.36 8.74
C ARG A 96 -2.50 -0.10 8.42
N THR A 97 -3.78 -0.45 8.45
CA THR A 97 -4.25 -1.82 8.17
C THR A 97 -3.91 -2.24 6.73
N VAL A 98 -4.17 -1.37 5.75
CA VAL A 98 -3.86 -1.63 4.34
C VAL A 98 -2.36 -1.82 4.14
N ARG A 99 -1.51 -1.01 4.81
CA ARG A 99 -0.06 -1.16 4.74
C ARG A 99 0.39 -2.52 5.28
N CYS A 100 -0.08 -2.90 6.47
CA CYS A 100 0.27 -4.19 7.07
C CYS A 100 -0.17 -5.37 6.19
N PHE A 101 -1.37 -5.30 5.61
CA PHE A 101 -1.85 -6.30 4.65
C PHE A 101 -0.95 -6.38 3.41
N LYS A 102 -0.57 -5.22 2.84
CA LYS A 102 0.35 -5.14 1.71
C LYS A 102 1.69 -5.81 2.04
N GLU A 103 2.31 -5.49 3.17
CA GLU A 103 3.60 -6.07 3.60
C GLU A 103 3.53 -7.61 3.71
N GLN A 104 2.45 -8.14 4.30
CA GLN A 104 2.22 -9.58 4.40
C GLN A 104 2.06 -10.23 3.03
N GLN A 105 1.34 -9.58 2.11
CA GLN A 105 1.14 -10.09 0.76
C GLN A 105 2.43 -10.05 -0.07
N LEU A 106 3.26 -9.00 0.06
CA LEU A 106 4.56 -8.96 -0.61
C LEU A 106 5.44 -10.14 -0.17
N LYS A 107 5.48 -10.43 1.14
CA LYS A 107 6.26 -11.55 1.67
C LYS A 107 5.87 -12.87 1.00
N LYS A 108 4.56 -13.18 0.97
CA LYS A 108 4.04 -14.39 0.29
C LYS A 108 4.41 -14.43 -1.20
N CYS A 109 4.25 -13.31 -1.91
CA CYS A 109 4.60 -13.23 -3.33
C CYS A 109 6.10 -13.43 -3.59
N VAL A 110 6.96 -12.84 -2.76
CA VAL A 110 8.42 -12.99 -2.88
C VAL A 110 8.84 -14.44 -2.59
N ASP A 111 8.27 -15.08 -1.57
CA ASP A 111 8.57 -16.48 -1.23
C ASP A 111 8.18 -17.41 -2.40
N GLN A 112 6.98 -17.22 -2.97
CA GLN A 112 6.51 -17.98 -4.13
C GLN A 112 7.38 -17.76 -5.37
N LEU A 113 7.71 -16.50 -5.69
CA LEU A 113 8.57 -16.17 -6.83
C LEU A 113 9.96 -16.78 -6.68
N THR A 114 10.54 -16.72 -5.47
CA THR A 114 11.86 -17.31 -5.18
C THR A 114 11.85 -18.81 -5.42
N ARG A 115 10.80 -19.51 -4.98
CA ARG A 115 10.63 -20.94 -5.24
C ARG A 115 10.56 -21.26 -6.74
N ILE A 116 9.68 -20.57 -7.49
CA ILE A 116 9.52 -20.78 -8.93
C ILE A 116 10.83 -20.49 -9.67
N GLN A 117 11.56 -19.45 -9.27
CA GLN A 117 12.87 -19.12 -9.85
C GLN A 117 13.89 -20.23 -9.61
N ALA A 118 13.92 -20.84 -8.42
CA ALA A 118 14.81 -21.97 -8.12
C ALA A 118 14.45 -23.22 -8.96
N GLU A 119 13.16 -23.55 -9.07
CA GLU A 119 12.68 -24.68 -9.89
C GLU A 119 13.03 -24.49 -11.38
N LEU A 120 12.87 -23.27 -11.90
CA LEU A 120 13.27 -22.94 -13.27
C LEU A 120 14.78 -23.06 -13.47
N GLN A 121 15.58 -22.58 -12.52
CA GLN A 121 17.04 -22.69 -12.58
C GLN A 121 17.52 -24.13 -12.64
N GLU A 122 16.95 -25.04 -11.83
CA GLU A 122 17.32 -26.46 -11.87
C GLU A 122 16.87 -27.09 -13.20
N THR A 123 15.68 -26.75 -13.70
CA THR A 123 15.20 -27.24 -15.00
C THR A 123 16.14 -26.82 -16.14
N VAL A 124 16.62 -25.57 -16.15
CA VAL A 124 17.58 -25.07 -17.15
C VAL A 124 18.91 -25.82 -17.06
N LYS A 125 19.38 -26.07 -15.84
CA LYS A 125 20.62 -26.82 -15.60
C LYS A 125 20.50 -28.27 -16.07
N ASP A 126 19.38 -28.93 -15.82
CA ASP A 126 19.13 -30.29 -16.29
C ASP A 126 18.99 -30.37 -17.82
N LEU A 127 18.35 -29.38 -18.44
CA LEU A 127 18.31 -29.25 -19.89
C LEU A 127 19.73 -29.11 -20.49
N ALA A 128 20.59 -28.31 -19.86
CA ALA A 128 21.98 -28.15 -20.31
C ALA A 128 22.77 -29.46 -20.21
N LYS A 129 22.61 -30.23 -19.12
CA LYS A 129 23.20 -31.58 -18.99
C LYS A 129 22.67 -32.54 -20.05
N GLY A 130 21.34 -32.54 -20.27
CA GLY A 130 20.69 -33.37 -21.27
C GLY A 130 21.19 -33.07 -22.69
N LYS A 131 21.31 -31.79 -23.04
CA LYS A 131 21.87 -31.34 -24.32
C LYS A 131 23.31 -31.80 -24.52
N LYS A 132 24.15 -31.72 -23.48
CA LYS A 132 25.53 -32.22 -23.54
C LYS A 132 25.57 -33.73 -23.83
N LYS A 133 24.79 -34.51 -23.08
CA LYS A 133 24.70 -35.97 -23.26
C LYS A 133 24.18 -36.37 -24.64
N TYR A 134 23.22 -35.62 -25.17
CA TYR A 134 22.71 -35.80 -26.52
C TYR A 134 23.83 -35.64 -27.56
N PHE A 135 24.59 -34.54 -27.50
CA PHE A 135 25.69 -34.30 -28.45
C PHE A 135 26.79 -35.35 -28.36
N GLU A 136 27.15 -35.77 -27.15
CA GLU A 136 28.14 -36.85 -26.95
C GLU A 136 27.66 -38.15 -27.62
N THR A 137 26.38 -38.49 -27.45
CA THR A 137 25.78 -39.70 -28.05
C THR A 137 25.69 -39.59 -29.58
N GLU A 138 25.30 -38.42 -30.10
CA GLU A 138 25.23 -38.14 -31.53
C GLU A 138 26.60 -38.28 -32.21
N GLN A 139 27.65 -37.73 -31.60
CA GLN A 139 29.02 -37.87 -32.11
C GLN A 139 29.49 -39.33 -32.11
N MET A 140 29.20 -40.09 -31.04
CA MET A 140 29.54 -41.52 -31.00
C MET A 140 28.80 -42.30 -32.10
N ALA A 141 27.50 -42.05 -32.28
CA ALA A 141 26.72 -42.70 -33.34
C ALA A 141 27.25 -42.36 -34.74
N GLN A 142 27.66 -41.11 -34.95
CA GLN A 142 28.27 -40.69 -36.20
C GLN A 142 29.60 -41.40 -36.48
N ALA A 143 30.48 -41.48 -35.48
CA ALA A 143 31.77 -42.18 -35.60
C ALA A 143 31.60 -43.67 -35.90
N VAL A 144 30.60 -44.34 -35.29
CA VAL A 144 30.28 -45.75 -35.59
C VAL A 144 29.79 -45.92 -37.03
N ARG A 145 28.91 -45.03 -37.52
CA ARG A 145 28.43 -45.05 -38.91
C ARG A 145 29.59 -44.88 -39.90
N GLU A 146 30.45 -43.89 -39.68
CA GLU A 146 31.61 -43.64 -40.55
C GLU A 146 32.57 -44.84 -40.60
N LYS A 147 32.80 -45.50 -39.45
CA LYS A 147 33.62 -46.72 -39.40
C LYS A 147 33.00 -47.85 -40.21
N ALA A 148 31.69 -48.09 -40.06
CA ALA A 148 30.98 -49.13 -40.80
C ALA A 148 30.99 -48.88 -42.31
N ASP A 149 30.83 -47.63 -42.75
CA ASP A 149 30.90 -47.26 -44.18
C ASP A 149 32.29 -47.50 -44.77
N ILE A 150 33.35 -47.24 -44.00
CA ILE A 150 34.73 -47.52 -44.40
C ILE A 150 34.95 -49.03 -44.55
N GLU A 151 34.55 -49.83 -43.56
CA GLU A 151 34.66 -51.29 -43.60
C GLU A 151 33.88 -51.87 -44.79
N ALA A 152 32.67 -51.39 -45.07
CA ALA A 152 31.88 -51.82 -46.21
C ALA A 152 32.56 -51.54 -47.56
N LYS A 153 33.22 -50.39 -47.72
CA LYS A 153 34.02 -50.07 -48.92
C LYS A 153 35.19 -51.01 -49.09
N TYR A 154 35.90 -51.35 -48.00
CA TYR A 154 37.00 -52.31 -48.06
C TYR A 154 36.53 -53.72 -48.45
N VAL A 155 35.43 -54.18 -47.87
CA VAL A 155 34.83 -55.48 -48.24
C VAL A 155 34.43 -55.50 -49.72
N PHE A 156 33.84 -54.42 -50.23
CA PHE A 156 33.50 -54.31 -51.64
C PHE A 156 34.74 -54.33 -52.54
N ILE A 157 35.82 -53.64 -52.17
CA ILE A 157 37.06 -53.70 -52.97
C ILE A 157 37.63 -55.12 -52.98
N ILE A 158 37.65 -55.81 -51.83
CA ILE A 158 38.19 -57.18 -51.73
C ILE A 158 37.31 -58.20 -52.48
N ALA A 159 36.00 -58.00 -52.52
CA ALA A 159 35.07 -58.93 -53.19
C ALA A 159 35.04 -58.78 -54.72
N TYR A 160 35.56 -57.67 -55.27
CA TYR A 160 35.50 -57.34 -56.70
C TYR A 160 36.88 -57.15 -57.36
N VAL A 161 37.97 -57.49 -56.65
CA VAL A 161 39.34 -57.62 -57.18
C VAL A 161 39.71 -59.09 -57.18
#